data_AF-A0A853D8Y6-F1
#
_entry.id   AF-A0A853D8Y6-F1
#
_cell.length_a   1.000
_cell.length_b   1.000
_cell.length_c   1.000
_cell.angle_alpha   90.00
_cell.angle_beta   90.00
_cell.angle_gamma   90.00
#
_symmetry.space_group_name_H-M   'P 1'
#
loop_
_entity.id
_entity.type
_entity.pdbx_description
1 polymer ?
#
loop_
_entity_poly.entity_id
_entity_poly.type
_entity_poly.pdbx_seq_one_letter_code
_entity_poly.pdbx_strand_id
1 'polypeptide(L)'
;MEEINVELMTVADSISSLMSTYHYNPEQLGSNAYIALEGKAKELALTSKTKEEFIEGYNQLWTEGPFSHVRLAIMQQPAEEMANYIDSLRVGGNGVNLEWMNNTAILTVNTMMGVDTQEQVFDAYRQIAQKRTDTLIIDLRNNEGGTFAGIPLMGHLTSDTIDIGMFVSQKWWNNHTEEPTVKDVKDLPSWEGWSIRSFWKDVQDKPLTRVQIKPMSPQFQGPVYVLISNRTASAAEFTVDALAHLENVTIIGQTTAGEMLSQKMFDLPQGLQLSLPIADYYATRMGRIEGKGVDPDIAIEAEKAKELSLALIKGERLDDARNQMQ
;
A
#
# COMPACT_ATOMS: atom_id res chain seq x y z
N MET A 1 -10.93 27.67 28.72
CA MET A 1 -10.67 27.14 27.38
C MET A 1 -10.10 28.27 26.57
N GLU A 2 -8.86 28.14 26.11
CA GLU A 2 -8.22 29.17 25.28
C GLU A 2 -8.86 29.14 23.89
N GLU A 3 -8.71 30.23 23.12
CA GLU A 3 -9.25 30.33 21.75
C GLU A 3 -8.80 29.15 20.89
N ILE A 4 -7.51 28.78 20.98
CA ILE A 4 -6.93 27.63 20.27
C ILE A 4 -7.65 26.31 20.60
N ASN A 5 -8.09 26.09 21.83
CA ASN A 5 -8.78 24.84 22.19
C ASN A 5 -10.18 24.74 21.57
N VAL A 6 -10.87 25.88 21.40
CA VAL A 6 -12.16 25.92 20.70
C VAL A 6 -11.97 25.59 19.22
N GLU A 7 -10.91 26.13 18.61
CA GLU A 7 -10.54 25.84 17.23
C GLU A 7 -10.17 24.36 17.03
N LEU A 8 -9.34 23.80 17.91
CA LEU A 8 -8.93 22.39 17.85
C LEU A 8 -10.10 21.45 18.13
N MET A 9 -11.03 21.81 19.02
CA MET A 9 -12.25 21.03 19.21
C MET A 9 -13.11 21.00 17.93
N THR A 10 -13.20 22.13 17.23
CA THR A 10 -13.89 22.20 15.92
C THR A 10 -13.23 21.27 14.89
N VAL A 11 -11.90 21.17 14.92
CA VAL A 11 -11.15 20.21 14.09
C VAL A 11 -11.49 18.77 14.50
N ALA A 12 -11.46 18.44 15.79
CA ALA A 12 -11.77 17.11 16.29
C ALA A 12 -13.20 16.67 15.92
N ASP A 13 -14.19 17.55 16.08
CA ASP A 13 -15.58 17.27 15.67
C ASP A 13 -15.70 17.10 14.15
N SER A 14 -14.94 17.86 13.37
CA SER A 14 -14.89 17.71 11.91
C SER A 14 -14.27 16.37 11.50
N ILE A 15 -13.24 15.90 12.20
CA ILE A 15 -12.66 14.56 12.01
C ILE A 15 -13.72 13.48 12.28
N SER A 16 -14.45 13.55 13.40
CA SER A 16 -15.53 12.62 13.71
C SER A 16 -16.61 12.59 12.61
N SER A 17 -17.01 13.77 12.13
CA SER A 17 -17.99 13.90 11.04
C SER A 17 -17.51 13.26 9.74
N LEU A 18 -16.25 13.51 9.35
CA LEU A 18 -15.65 12.91 8.16
C LEU A 18 -15.52 11.39 8.30
N MET A 19 -15.09 10.89 9.46
CA MET A 19 -15.01 9.44 9.75
C MET A 19 -16.38 8.79 9.58
N SER A 20 -17.42 9.32 10.23
CA SER A 20 -18.78 8.80 10.08
C SER A 20 -19.29 8.84 8.64
N THR A 21 -18.85 9.82 7.84
CA THR A 21 -19.33 10.00 6.47
C THR A 21 -18.58 9.11 5.48
N TYR A 22 -17.27 8.94 5.63
CA TYR A 22 -16.41 8.39 4.58
C TYR A 22 -15.62 7.15 4.97
N HIS A 23 -15.52 6.80 6.26
CA HIS A 23 -14.76 5.63 6.66
C HIS A 23 -15.34 4.37 6.02
N TYR A 24 -14.46 3.52 5.50
CA TYR A 24 -14.87 2.38 4.69
C TYR A 24 -15.76 1.38 5.44
N ASN A 25 -15.63 1.22 6.76
CA ASN A 25 -16.47 0.29 7.54
C ASN A 25 -17.07 1.00 8.76
N PRO A 26 -18.33 1.46 8.70
CA PRO A 26 -18.96 2.19 9.79
C PRO A 26 -19.03 1.42 11.11
N GLU A 27 -19.05 0.09 11.08
CA GLU A 27 -19.09 -0.74 12.30
C GLU A 27 -17.82 -0.55 13.15
N GLN A 28 -16.66 -0.34 12.53
CA GLN A 28 -15.41 -0.10 13.26
C GLN A 28 -15.46 1.17 14.12
N LEU A 29 -16.23 2.17 13.70
CA LEU A 29 -16.43 3.41 14.45
C LEU A 29 -17.30 3.20 15.70
N GLY A 30 -18.04 2.10 15.77
CA GLY A 30 -18.78 1.68 16.97
C GLY A 30 -17.95 0.85 17.97
N SER A 31 -16.71 0.50 17.63
CA SER A 31 -15.87 -0.32 18.50
C SER A 31 -15.41 0.44 19.75
N ASN A 32 -15.24 -0.28 20.86
CA ASN A 32 -14.71 0.30 22.10
C ASN A 32 -13.34 0.96 21.90
N ALA A 33 -12.50 0.36 21.04
CA ALA A 33 -11.18 0.88 20.72
C ALA A 33 -11.27 2.25 20.02
N TYR A 34 -12.13 2.37 19.00
CA TYR A 34 -12.32 3.65 18.31
C TYR A 34 -12.95 4.71 19.21
N ILE A 35 -14.02 4.37 19.96
CA ILE A 35 -14.69 5.31 20.87
C ILE A 35 -13.72 5.85 21.91
N ALA A 36 -12.86 4.99 22.48
CA ALA A 36 -11.83 5.41 23.42
C ALA A 36 -10.77 6.31 22.76
N LEU A 37 -10.34 6.00 21.54
CA LEU A 37 -9.39 6.83 20.78
C LEU A 37 -9.98 8.19 20.46
N GLU A 38 -11.24 8.26 20.00
CA GLU A 38 -11.93 9.52 19.71
C GLU A 38 -12.05 10.39 20.98
N GLY A 39 -12.38 9.78 22.11
CA GLY A 39 -12.40 10.46 23.41
C GLY A 39 -11.05 11.09 23.75
N LYS A 40 -9.95 10.34 23.60
CA LYS A 40 -8.58 10.84 23.80
C LYS A 40 -8.22 11.97 22.83
N ALA A 41 -8.64 11.87 21.57
CA ALA A 41 -8.40 12.93 20.57
C ALA A 41 -9.13 14.23 20.94
N LYS A 42 -10.38 14.14 21.43
CA LYS A 42 -11.14 15.30 21.92
C LYS A 42 -10.52 15.89 23.20
N GLU A 43 -10.05 15.05 24.12
CA GLU A 43 -9.30 15.50 25.30
C GLU A 43 -8.02 16.23 24.90
N LEU A 44 -7.26 15.67 23.97
CA LEU A 44 -6.06 16.31 23.43
C LEU A 44 -6.37 17.71 22.87
N ALA A 45 -7.46 17.86 22.13
CA ALA A 45 -7.88 19.16 21.59
C ALA A 45 -8.15 20.21 22.69
N LEU A 46 -8.67 19.78 23.84
CA LEU A 46 -8.93 20.65 25.00
C LEU A 46 -7.67 21.04 25.77
N THR A 47 -6.59 20.26 25.65
CA THR A 47 -5.37 20.43 26.45
C THR A 47 -4.18 20.96 25.67
N SER A 48 -4.13 20.74 24.35
CA SER A 48 -3.03 21.20 23.50
C SER A 48 -2.93 22.73 23.47
N LYS A 49 -1.70 23.24 23.48
CA LYS A 49 -1.41 24.68 23.46
C LYS A 49 -1.11 25.19 22.07
N THR A 50 -0.73 24.30 21.14
CA THR A 50 -0.46 24.63 19.75
C THR A 50 -1.09 23.61 18.79
N LYS A 51 -1.19 23.97 17.51
CA LYS A 51 -1.67 23.06 16.47
C LYS A 51 -0.71 21.90 16.27
N GLU A 52 0.59 22.18 16.35
CA GLU A 52 1.65 21.19 16.19
C GLU A 52 1.59 20.12 17.29
N GLU A 53 1.38 20.53 18.54
CA GLU A 53 1.19 19.62 19.67
C GLU A 53 -0.04 18.73 19.46
N PHE A 54 -1.15 19.30 18.97
CA PHE A 54 -2.35 18.53 18.66
C PHE A 54 -2.11 17.55 17.51
N ILE A 55 -1.45 17.96 16.43
CA ILE A 55 -1.13 17.09 15.29
C ILE A 55 -0.23 15.92 15.72
N GLU A 56 0.85 16.20 16.45
CA GLU A 56 1.79 15.20 16.93
C GLU A 56 1.10 14.21 17.87
N GLY A 57 0.37 14.72 18.87
CA GLY A 57 -0.37 13.88 19.81
C GLY A 57 -1.48 13.07 19.12
N TYR A 58 -2.19 13.65 18.15
CA TYR A 58 -3.22 12.93 17.39
C TYR A 58 -2.61 11.79 16.59
N ASN A 59 -1.53 12.04 15.85
CA ASN A 59 -0.85 11.00 15.07
C ASN A 59 -0.23 9.92 15.99
N GLN A 60 0.25 10.31 17.17
CA GLN A 60 0.73 9.36 18.18
C GLN A 60 -0.38 8.46 18.74
N LEU A 61 -1.59 8.97 18.91
CA LEU A 61 -2.75 8.14 19.29
C LEU A 61 -3.09 7.10 18.22
N TRP A 62 -2.89 7.44 16.94
CA TRP A 62 -3.21 6.57 15.81
C TRP A 62 -2.17 5.48 15.53
N THR A 63 -0.97 5.52 16.11
CA THR A 63 -0.01 4.41 15.96
C THR A 63 -0.51 3.09 16.53
N GLU A 64 -1.39 3.15 17.52
CA GLU A 64 -2.09 2.00 18.12
C GLU A 64 -3.59 2.03 17.79
N GLY A 65 -3.97 2.75 16.72
CA GLY A 65 -5.34 2.88 16.28
C GLY A 65 -5.94 1.55 15.82
N PRO A 66 -7.29 1.44 15.80
CA PRO A 66 -7.96 0.20 15.38
C PRO A 66 -7.83 -0.11 13.87
N PHE A 67 -7.27 0.81 13.09
CA PHE A 67 -7.01 0.68 11.66
C PHE A 67 -5.92 1.67 11.22
N SER A 68 -5.21 1.34 10.13
CA SER A 68 -4.11 2.15 9.59
C SER A 68 -4.60 3.35 8.75
N HIS A 69 -3.67 4.06 8.11
CA HIS A 69 -3.96 5.08 7.09
C HIS A 69 -4.81 6.27 7.59
N VAL A 70 -4.66 6.63 8.86
CA VAL A 70 -5.18 7.87 9.42
C VAL A 70 -4.03 8.79 9.78
N ARG A 71 -4.04 10.00 9.23
CA ARG A 71 -2.99 10.98 9.52
C ARG A 71 -3.55 12.39 9.49
N LEU A 72 -3.24 13.17 10.52
CA LEU A 72 -3.50 14.60 10.56
C LEU A 72 -2.23 15.36 10.15
N ALA A 73 -2.38 16.36 9.29
CA ALA A 73 -1.27 17.18 8.84
C ALA A 73 -1.71 18.64 8.63
N ILE A 74 -0.72 19.53 8.52
CA ILE A 74 -0.95 20.89 8.02
C ILE A 74 -1.28 20.80 6.52
N MET A 75 -2.38 21.40 6.11
CA MET A 75 -2.82 21.48 4.73
C MET A 75 -1.80 22.30 3.93
N GLN A 76 -1.08 21.64 3.03
CA GLN A 76 -0.15 22.29 2.10
C GLN A 76 -0.89 22.89 0.89
N GLN A 77 -1.91 22.17 0.43
CA GLN A 77 -2.82 22.56 -0.64
C GLN A 77 -4.17 21.84 -0.45
N PRO A 78 -5.26 22.34 -1.05
CA PRO A 78 -6.57 21.71 -0.96
C PRO A 78 -6.55 20.25 -1.40
N ALA A 79 -7.39 19.41 -0.80
CA ALA A 79 -7.42 17.98 -1.07
C ALA A 79 -7.66 17.63 -2.55
N GLU A 80 -8.49 18.39 -3.25
CA GLU A 80 -8.72 18.22 -4.68
C GLU A 80 -7.46 18.52 -5.51
N GLU A 81 -6.72 19.57 -5.15
CA GLU A 81 -5.46 19.90 -5.80
C GLU A 81 -4.37 18.86 -5.49
N MET A 82 -4.34 18.33 -4.26
CA MET A 82 -3.47 17.21 -3.89
C MET A 82 -3.73 15.98 -4.75
N ALA A 83 -4.99 15.65 -5.01
CA ALA A 83 -5.35 14.54 -5.88
C ALA A 83 -4.84 14.75 -7.32
N ASN A 84 -4.95 15.97 -7.86
CA ASN A 84 -4.42 16.32 -9.18
C ASN A 84 -2.88 16.26 -9.22
N TYR A 85 -2.23 16.70 -8.14
CA TYR A 85 -0.79 16.65 -7.99
C TYR A 85 -0.29 15.20 -7.99
N ILE A 86 -0.91 14.30 -7.22
CA ILE A 86 -0.54 12.88 -7.16
C ILE A 86 -0.56 12.23 -8.56
N ASP A 87 -1.59 12.50 -9.36
CA ASP A 87 -1.73 11.95 -10.73
C ASP A 87 -0.64 12.42 -11.70
N SER A 88 -0.01 13.57 -11.43
CA SER A 88 1.03 14.18 -12.26
C SER A 88 2.42 14.15 -11.61
N LEU A 89 2.51 13.58 -10.40
CA LEU A 89 3.72 13.58 -9.60
C LEU A 89 4.87 12.92 -10.34
N ARG A 90 6.05 13.51 -10.22
CA ARG A 90 7.32 12.90 -10.59
C ARG A 90 8.24 12.92 -9.38
N VAL A 91 8.69 11.75 -8.94
CA VAL A 91 9.50 11.57 -7.72
C VAL A 91 11.00 11.82 -7.95
N GLY A 92 11.42 11.87 -9.20
CA GLY A 92 12.81 12.01 -9.62
C GLY A 92 13.53 10.69 -9.88
N GLY A 93 14.86 10.75 -9.99
CA GLY A 93 15.70 9.62 -10.41
C GLY A 93 15.87 8.48 -9.40
N ASN A 94 15.16 8.51 -8.27
CA ASN A 94 15.34 7.55 -7.17
C ASN A 94 14.15 6.58 -7.03
N GLY A 95 13.16 6.61 -7.93
CA GLY A 95 12.00 5.72 -7.87
C GLY A 95 12.38 4.25 -8.05
N VAL A 96 13.22 3.97 -9.05
CA VAL A 96 13.67 2.63 -9.41
C VAL A 96 15.17 2.64 -9.70
N ASN A 97 15.89 1.63 -9.19
CA ASN A 97 17.29 1.39 -9.48
C ASN A 97 17.46 -0.04 -10.05
N LEU A 98 18.22 -0.17 -11.14
CA LEU A 98 18.50 -1.46 -11.78
C LEU A 98 20.01 -1.74 -11.77
N GLU A 99 20.39 -2.79 -11.06
CA GLU A 99 21.76 -3.28 -10.95
C GLU A 99 21.90 -4.68 -11.55
N TRP A 100 23.14 -5.10 -11.78
CA TRP A 100 23.47 -6.39 -12.40
C TRP A 100 24.50 -7.13 -11.59
N MET A 101 24.25 -8.42 -11.35
CA MET A 101 25.23 -9.36 -10.82
C MET A 101 25.25 -10.61 -11.70
N ASN A 102 26.27 -10.70 -12.57
CA ASN A 102 26.31 -11.69 -13.65
C ASN A 102 25.04 -11.60 -14.53
N ASN A 103 24.32 -12.71 -14.71
CA ASN A 103 23.04 -12.76 -15.43
C ASN A 103 21.82 -12.56 -14.49
N THR A 104 22.02 -12.06 -13.28
CA THR A 104 20.94 -11.66 -12.37
C THR A 104 20.71 -10.16 -12.44
N ALA A 105 19.48 -9.76 -12.77
CA ALA A 105 19.03 -8.38 -12.63
C ALA A 105 18.55 -8.13 -11.19
N ILE A 106 18.91 -6.99 -10.61
CA ILE A 106 18.46 -6.58 -9.27
C ILE A 106 17.72 -5.26 -9.43
N LEU A 107 16.40 -5.30 -9.32
CA LEU A 107 15.48 -4.19 -9.48
C LEU A 107 15.00 -3.72 -8.12
N THR A 108 15.57 -2.63 -7.61
CA THR A 108 15.09 -1.99 -6.38
C THR A 108 14.02 -0.96 -6.74
N VAL A 109 12.84 -1.09 -6.15
CA VAL A 109 11.74 -0.12 -6.33
C VAL A 109 11.49 0.55 -5.00
N ASN A 110 11.84 1.83 -4.88
CA ASN A 110 11.84 2.56 -3.61
C ASN A 110 10.47 3.17 -3.26
N THR A 111 9.61 3.37 -4.25
CA THR A 111 8.25 3.91 -4.06
C THR A 111 7.33 3.41 -5.16
N MET A 112 6.02 3.39 -4.90
CA MET A 112 4.99 3.18 -5.92
C MET A 112 4.38 4.50 -6.43
N MET A 113 4.92 5.64 -5.99
CA MET A 113 4.47 6.97 -6.43
C MET A 113 5.20 7.43 -7.69
N GLY A 114 4.53 8.26 -8.47
CA GLY A 114 5.10 9.00 -9.58
C GLY A 114 4.95 8.33 -10.94
N VAL A 115 4.72 9.16 -11.95
CA VAL A 115 4.64 8.76 -13.36
C VAL A 115 6.01 8.32 -13.86
N ASP A 116 7.09 8.99 -13.42
CA ASP A 116 8.47 8.56 -13.70
C ASP A 116 8.79 7.18 -13.12
N THR A 117 8.30 6.84 -11.94
CA THR A 117 8.56 5.50 -11.39
C THR A 117 7.94 4.42 -12.28
N GLN A 118 6.72 4.63 -12.79
CA GLN A 118 6.10 3.71 -13.76
C GLN A 118 6.96 3.59 -15.03
N GLU A 119 7.40 4.73 -15.58
CA GLU A 119 8.30 4.77 -16.75
C GLU A 119 9.61 4.02 -16.47
N GLN A 120 10.24 4.25 -15.31
CA GLN A 120 11.48 3.60 -14.91
C GLN A 120 11.31 2.08 -14.75
N VAL A 121 10.15 1.59 -14.28
CA VAL A 121 9.83 0.15 -14.27
C VAL A 121 9.79 -0.39 -15.70
N PHE A 122 9.06 0.25 -16.62
CA PHE A 122 9.04 -0.14 -18.03
C PHE A 122 10.45 -0.16 -18.63
N ASP A 123 11.25 0.86 -18.34
CA ASP A 123 12.63 1.01 -18.84
C ASP A 123 13.54 -0.10 -18.30
N ALA A 124 13.38 -0.47 -17.03
CA ALA A 124 14.11 -1.58 -16.43
C ALA A 124 13.79 -2.91 -17.13
N TYR A 125 12.52 -3.21 -17.37
CA TYR A 125 12.14 -4.43 -18.08
C TYR A 125 12.63 -4.45 -19.54
N ARG A 126 12.65 -3.30 -20.23
CA ARG A 126 13.28 -3.21 -21.56
C ARG A 126 14.78 -3.53 -21.51
N GLN A 127 15.50 -3.06 -20.51
CA GLN A 127 16.91 -3.40 -20.32
C GLN A 127 17.11 -4.87 -19.96
N ILE A 128 16.22 -5.43 -19.12
CA ILE A 128 16.23 -6.84 -18.74
C ILE A 128 16.07 -7.75 -19.96
N ALA A 129 15.16 -7.40 -20.87
CA ALA A 129 14.90 -8.16 -22.09
C ALA A 129 16.03 -8.05 -23.13
N GLN A 130 16.81 -6.98 -23.12
CA GLN A 130 17.93 -6.77 -24.04
C GLN A 130 19.21 -7.50 -23.62
N LYS A 131 19.34 -7.81 -22.33
CA LYS A 131 20.46 -8.57 -21.79
C LYS A 131 20.07 -10.03 -21.59
N ARG A 132 21.05 -10.93 -21.62
CA ARG A 132 20.83 -12.30 -21.16
C ARG A 132 20.62 -12.25 -19.64
N THR A 133 19.37 -12.40 -19.23
CA THR A 133 18.97 -12.39 -17.82
C THR A 133 18.40 -13.76 -17.47
N ASP A 134 19.06 -14.45 -16.55
CA ASP A 134 18.66 -15.78 -16.10
C ASP A 134 17.77 -15.68 -14.85
N THR A 135 17.90 -14.62 -14.04
CA THR A 135 17.12 -14.42 -12.80
C THR A 135 16.86 -12.94 -12.52
N LEU A 136 15.75 -12.63 -11.87
CA LEU A 136 15.40 -11.30 -11.39
C LEU A 136 15.26 -11.29 -9.86
N ILE A 137 15.84 -10.29 -9.20
CA ILE A 137 15.56 -9.94 -7.81
C ILE A 137 14.79 -8.62 -7.83
N ILE A 138 13.63 -8.56 -7.18
CA ILE A 138 12.87 -7.33 -6.94
C ILE A 138 13.02 -6.98 -5.46
N ASP A 139 13.65 -5.85 -5.15
CA ASP A 139 13.83 -5.39 -3.77
C ASP A 139 12.77 -4.35 -3.39
N LEU A 140 11.82 -4.75 -2.55
CA LEU A 140 10.74 -3.92 -2.00
C LEU A 140 10.89 -3.67 -0.50
N ARG A 141 12.02 -4.07 0.10
CA ARG A 141 12.21 -4.02 1.56
C ARG A 141 12.01 -2.64 2.16
N ASN A 142 12.24 -1.58 1.38
CA ASN A 142 12.15 -0.20 1.85
C ASN A 142 10.99 0.59 1.23
N ASN A 143 10.07 -0.08 0.52
CA ASN A 143 9.00 0.55 -0.23
C ASN A 143 7.70 0.64 0.59
N GLU A 144 7.37 1.84 1.05
CA GLU A 144 6.17 2.13 1.86
C GLU A 144 4.89 2.31 1.00
N GLY A 145 4.96 1.96 -0.29
CA GLY A 145 3.84 2.02 -1.21
C GLY A 145 3.75 3.33 -1.98
N GLY A 146 2.52 3.78 -2.23
CA GLY A 146 2.22 4.87 -3.15
C GLY A 146 1.01 4.57 -4.01
N THR A 147 1.16 4.66 -5.33
CA THR A 147 0.06 4.54 -6.30
C THR A 147 0.24 3.31 -7.20
N PHE A 148 0.39 3.51 -8.50
CA PHE A 148 0.18 2.47 -9.51
C PHE A 148 1.47 1.89 -10.10
N ALA A 149 2.67 2.25 -9.62
CA ALA A 149 3.91 1.70 -10.18
C ALA A 149 4.09 0.18 -9.96
N GLY A 150 3.32 -0.40 -9.02
CA GLY A 150 3.23 -1.86 -8.88
C GLY A 150 2.55 -2.56 -10.06
N ILE A 151 1.61 -1.89 -10.77
CA ILE A 151 0.88 -2.49 -11.90
C ILE A 151 1.82 -2.94 -13.03
N PRO A 152 2.72 -2.08 -13.58
CA PRO A 152 3.65 -2.55 -14.60
C PRO A 152 4.66 -3.56 -14.04
N LEU A 153 5.06 -3.42 -12.76
CA LEU A 153 5.99 -4.34 -12.12
C LEU A 153 5.48 -5.79 -12.16
N MET A 154 4.17 -5.98 -11.93
CA MET A 154 3.49 -7.27 -12.03
C MET A 154 3.12 -7.65 -13.46
N GLY A 155 2.69 -6.68 -14.26
CA GLY A 155 2.27 -6.91 -15.65
C GLY A 155 3.37 -7.55 -16.50
N HIS A 156 4.63 -7.19 -16.26
CA HIS A 156 5.78 -7.78 -16.95
C HIS A 156 6.15 -9.20 -16.49
N LEU A 157 5.55 -9.71 -15.42
CA LEU A 157 5.82 -11.05 -14.87
C LEU A 157 4.67 -12.03 -15.09
N THR A 158 3.48 -11.55 -15.44
CA THR A 158 2.34 -12.43 -15.71
C THR A 158 2.20 -12.76 -17.20
N SER A 159 1.83 -14.02 -17.47
CA SER A 159 1.50 -14.50 -18.83
C SER A 159 0.03 -14.31 -19.18
N ASP A 160 -0.84 -14.33 -18.17
CA ASP A 160 -2.29 -14.25 -18.32
C ASP A 160 -2.86 -13.09 -17.50
N THR A 161 -4.10 -12.70 -17.80
CA THR A 161 -4.82 -11.75 -16.94
C THR A 161 -5.23 -12.44 -15.65
N ILE A 162 -4.83 -11.90 -14.51
CA ILE A 162 -5.10 -12.48 -13.19
C ILE A 162 -5.92 -11.53 -12.32
N ASP A 163 -6.88 -12.09 -11.58
CA ASP A 163 -7.57 -11.40 -10.51
C ASP A 163 -6.74 -11.47 -9.23
N ILE A 164 -6.32 -10.30 -8.76
CA ILE A 164 -5.44 -10.21 -7.59
C ILE A 164 -6.18 -9.76 -6.33
N GLY A 165 -7.27 -9.02 -6.49
CA GLY A 165 -8.09 -8.64 -5.36
C GLY A 165 -9.22 -7.69 -5.70
N MET A 166 -9.76 -7.11 -4.64
CA MET A 166 -10.82 -6.12 -4.71
C MET A 166 -10.69 -5.09 -3.59
N PHE A 167 -11.06 -3.85 -3.88
CA PHE A 167 -11.26 -2.83 -2.87
C PHE A 167 -12.74 -2.77 -2.47
N VAL A 168 -12.97 -2.69 -1.16
CA VAL A 168 -14.27 -2.80 -0.52
C VAL A 168 -14.57 -1.49 0.17
N SER A 169 -15.65 -0.85 -0.23
CA SER A 169 -16.01 0.49 0.26
C SER A 169 -17.12 0.44 1.30
N GLN A 170 -17.42 1.61 1.86
CA GLN A 170 -18.56 1.81 2.76
C GLN A 170 -19.89 1.32 2.18
N LYS A 171 -20.07 1.37 0.86
CA LYS A 171 -21.32 0.88 0.24
C LYS A 171 -21.50 -0.62 0.38
N TRP A 172 -20.42 -1.40 0.45
CA TRP A 172 -20.51 -2.82 0.77
C TRP A 172 -21.01 -3.01 2.20
N TRP A 173 -20.30 -2.40 3.17
CA TRP A 173 -20.57 -2.54 4.61
C TRP A 173 -21.90 -1.96 5.07
N ASN A 174 -22.45 -0.97 4.35
CA ASN A 174 -23.80 -0.47 4.61
C ASN A 174 -24.90 -1.49 4.29
N ASN A 175 -24.59 -2.52 3.49
CA ASN A 175 -25.57 -3.50 3.02
C ASN A 175 -25.20 -4.95 3.38
N HIS A 176 -24.01 -5.18 3.96
CA HIS A 176 -23.47 -6.51 4.27
C HIS A 176 -22.71 -6.48 5.59
N THR A 177 -22.77 -7.59 6.32
CA THR A 177 -21.97 -7.86 7.53
C THR A 177 -20.82 -8.82 7.27
N GLU A 178 -20.85 -9.54 6.15
CA GLU A 178 -19.84 -10.53 5.79
C GLU A 178 -18.75 -9.92 4.90
N GLU A 179 -17.54 -10.44 5.03
CA GLU A 179 -16.43 -10.11 4.14
C GLU A 179 -16.73 -10.54 2.69
N PRO A 180 -16.34 -9.75 1.68
CA PRO A 180 -16.55 -10.11 0.28
C PRO A 180 -15.61 -11.25 -0.13
N THR A 181 -16.05 -11.97 -1.15
CA THR A 181 -15.33 -13.11 -1.73
C THR A 181 -15.08 -12.90 -3.21
N VAL A 182 -14.20 -13.73 -3.79
CA VAL A 182 -13.95 -13.71 -5.25
C VAL A 182 -15.22 -13.89 -6.08
N LYS A 183 -16.24 -14.56 -5.55
CA LYS A 183 -17.53 -14.75 -6.24
C LYS A 183 -18.28 -13.44 -6.45
N ASP A 184 -18.11 -12.48 -5.54
CA ASP A 184 -18.82 -11.20 -5.55
C ASP A 184 -18.29 -10.25 -6.62
N VAL A 185 -17.05 -10.46 -7.08
CA VAL A 185 -16.40 -9.63 -8.10
C VAL A 185 -16.28 -10.30 -9.48
N LYS A 186 -16.57 -11.60 -9.60
CA LYS A 186 -16.26 -12.37 -10.82
C LYS A 186 -16.87 -11.77 -12.10
N ASP A 187 -18.07 -11.21 -12.00
CA ASP A 187 -18.86 -10.66 -13.11
C ASP A 187 -18.75 -9.13 -13.23
N LEU A 188 -18.00 -8.49 -12.32
CA LEU A 188 -17.76 -7.04 -12.37
C LEU A 188 -16.63 -6.72 -13.35
N PRO A 189 -16.71 -5.60 -14.10
CA PRO A 189 -15.56 -5.13 -14.83
C PRO A 189 -14.41 -4.78 -13.87
N SER A 190 -13.17 -5.11 -14.24
CA SER A 190 -11.99 -4.62 -13.52
C SER A 190 -11.93 -3.11 -13.63
N TRP A 191 -11.47 -2.46 -12.56
CA TRP A 191 -11.02 -1.08 -12.66
C TRP A 191 -9.77 -1.00 -13.54
N GLU A 192 -9.67 0.08 -14.30
CA GLU A 192 -8.60 0.34 -15.23
C GLU A 192 -8.17 1.79 -15.08
N GLY A 193 -6.86 2.04 -15.19
CA GLY A 193 -6.31 3.39 -15.24
C GLY A 193 -5.10 3.57 -14.35
N TRP A 194 -4.68 4.83 -14.27
CA TRP A 194 -3.45 5.27 -13.60
C TRP A 194 -3.69 6.50 -12.71
N SER A 195 -4.96 6.83 -12.46
CA SER A 195 -5.37 8.03 -11.75
C SER A 195 -5.93 7.67 -10.38
N ILE A 196 -5.36 8.26 -9.34
CA ILE A 196 -5.85 8.11 -7.97
C ILE A 196 -7.23 8.74 -7.84
N ARG A 197 -7.51 9.79 -8.62
CA ARG A 197 -8.83 10.44 -8.66
C ARG A 197 -9.88 9.52 -9.25
N SER A 198 -9.60 8.87 -10.38
CA SER A 198 -10.55 7.92 -10.96
C SER A 198 -10.70 6.67 -10.10
N PHE A 199 -9.65 6.24 -9.42
CA PHE A 199 -9.70 5.15 -8.45
C PHE A 199 -10.58 5.50 -7.24
N TRP A 200 -10.32 6.63 -6.58
CA TRP A 200 -11.12 7.11 -5.45
C TRP A 200 -12.58 7.31 -5.84
N LYS A 201 -12.84 7.84 -7.04
CA LYS A 201 -14.22 7.93 -7.55
C LYS A 201 -14.86 6.55 -7.67
N ASP A 202 -14.14 5.56 -8.20
CA ASP A 202 -14.67 4.19 -8.38
C ASP A 202 -15.03 3.54 -7.04
N VAL A 203 -14.11 3.56 -6.06
CA VAL A 203 -14.37 2.98 -4.73
C VAL A 203 -15.46 3.72 -3.97
N GLN A 204 -15.64 5.04 -4.17
CA GLN A 204 -16.74 5.77 -3.54
C GLN A 204 -18.08 5.56 -4.27
N ASP A 205 -18.05 5.28 -5.57
CA ASP A 205 -19.27 5.08 -6.37
C ASP A 205 -19.78 3.63 -6.29
N LYS A 206 -18.92 2.65 -6.05
CA LYS A 206 -19.25 1.22 -6.09
C LYS A 206 -18.99 0.54 -4.73
N PRO A 207 -19.71 -0.55 -4.40
CA PRO A 207 -19.42 -1.34 -3.21
C PRO A 207 -18.10 -2.12 -3.33
N LEU A 208 -17.78 -2.57 -4.55
CA LEU A 208 -16.60 -3.37 -4.85
C LEU A 208 -15.91 -2.81 -6.11
N THR A 209 -14.60 -2.66 -6.02
CA THR A 209 -13.72 -2.29 -7.12
C THR A 209 -12.79 -3.48 -7.39
N ARG A 210 -13.09 -4.25 -8.45
CA ARG A 210 -12.29 -5.41 -8.88
C ARG A 210 -10.95 -4.95 -9.46
N VAL A 211 -9.88 -5.66 -9.13
CA VAL A 211 -8.53 -5.36 -9.64
C VAL A 211 -7.93 -6.57 -10.34
N GLN A 212 -7.63 -6.39 -11.62
CA GLN A 212 -6.90 -7.36 -12.44
C GLN A 212 -5.55 -6.82 -12.88
N ILE A 213 -4.58 -7.72 -13.01
CA ILE A 213 -3.30 -7.43 -13.67
C ILE A 213 -3.30 -8.08 -15.04
N LYS A 214 -2.97 -7.29 -16.04
CA LYS A 214 -2.84 -7.73 -17.43
C LYS A 214 -1.36 -7.91 -17.80
N PRO A 215 -1.05 -8.90 -18.65
CA PRO A 215 0.30 -9.08 -19.19
C PRO A 215 0.80 -7.83 -19.93
N MET A 216 2.06 -7.49 -19.73
CA MET A 216 2.76 -6.37 -20.38
C MET A 216 4.06 -6.85 -21.02
N SER A 217 4.44 -6.19 -22.12
CA SER A 217 5.67 -6.50 -22.87
C SER A 217 6.77 -5.47 -22.60
N PRO A 218 8.04 -5.89 -22.43
CA PRO A 218 8.53 -7.27 -22.53
C PRO A 218 8.24 -8.08 -21.26
N GLN A 219 8.04 -9.39 -21.40
CA GLN A 219 7.84 -10.27 -20.24
C GLN A 219 9.17 -10.84 -19.74
N PHE A 220 9.27 -11.05 -18.43
CA PHE A 220 10.32 -11.87 -17.83
C PHE A 220 9.70 -13.11 -17.17
N GLN A 221 10.08 -14.29 -17.67
CA GLN A 221 9.50 -15.59 -17.28
C GLN A 221 10.47 -16.47 -16.49
N GLY A 222 11.69 -15.98 -16.22
CA GLY A 222 12.68 -16.71 -15.42
C GLY A 222 12.33 -16.69 -13.93
N PRO A 223 13.14 -17.32 -13.07
CA PRO A 223 12.98 -17.24 -11.62
C PRO A 223 13.04 -15.79 -11.11
N VAL A 224 12.16 -15.47 -10.17
CA VAL A 224 12.05 -14.15 -9.54
C VAL A 224 12.13 -14.30 -8.03
N TYR A 225 12.99 -13.51 -7.39
CA TYR A 225 13.02 -13.39 -5.93
C TYR A 225 12.52 -12.01 -5.52
N VAL A 226 11.53 -11.93 -4.64
CA VAL A 226 10.99 -10.66 -4.12
C VAL A 226 11.45 -10.49 -2.69
N LEU A 227 12.17 -9.40 -2.40
CA LEU A 227 12.68 -9.11 -1.06
C LEU A 227 11.72 -8.16 -0.35
N ILE A 228 11.26 -8.54 0.84
CA ILE A 228 10.29 -7.78 1.63
C ILE A 228 10.76 -7.57 3.06
N SER A 229 10.20 -6.56 3.73
CA SER A 229 10.40 -6.32 5.15
C SER A 229 9.12 -5.80 5.81
N ASN A 230 9.16 -5.60 7.13
CA ASN A 230 8.09 -4.92 7.87
C ASN A 230 7.85 -3.45 7.44
N ARG A 231 8.73 -2.86 6.61
CA ARG A 231 8.54 -1.54 5.99
C ARG A 231 7.87 -1.60 4.62
N THR A 232 7.74 -2.79 4.03
CA THR A 232 6.98 -2.95 2.79
C THR A 232 5.51 -2.73 3.11
N ALA A 233 4.90 -1.64 2.60
CA ALA A 233 3.57 -1.20 3.03
C ALA A 233 2.67 -0.78 1.85
N SER A 234 1.35 -0.75 2.08
CA SER A 234 0.36 -0.17 1.16
C SER A 234 0.46 -0.77 -0.25
N ALA A 235 0.49 0.03 -1.31
CA ALA A 235 0.58 -0.46 -2.70
C ALA A 235 1.74 -1.45 -2.96
N ALA A 236 2.79 -1.47 -2.13
CA ALA A 236 3.83 -2.49 -2.20
C ALA A 236 3.35 -3.85 -1.68
N GLU A 237 2.53 -3.92 -0.63
CA GLU A 237 1.93 -5.16 -0.13
C GLU A 237 0.97 -5.78 -1.13
N PHE A 238 0.11 -4.94 -1.72
CA PHE A 238 -0.73 -5.31 -2.86
C PHE A 238 0.10 -5.95 -3.98
N THR A 239 1.27 -5.39 -4.27
CA THR A 239 2.18 -5.92 -5.30
C THR A 239 2.78 -7.27 -4.87
N VAL A 240 3.20 -7.41 -3.62
CA VAL A 240 3.74 -8.67 -3.08
C VAL A 240 2.69 -9.78 -3.10
N ASP A 241 1.46 -9.50 -2.65
CA ASP A 241 0.35 -10.46 -2.67
C ASP A 241 0.04 -10.96 -4.09
N ALA A 242 -0.03 -10.04 -5.05
CA ALA A 242 -0.25 -10.39 -6.45
C ALA A 242 0.92 -11.22 -7.04
N LEU A 243 2.17 -10.87 -6.72
CA LEU A 243 3.33 -11.66 -7.17
C LEU A 243 3.41 -13.05 -6.53
N ALA A 244 2.88 -13.22 -5.32
CA ALA A 244 2.78 -14.52 -4.65
C ALA A 244 1.90 -15.54 -5.40
N HIS A 245 1.12 -15.09 -6.40
CA HIS A 245 0.34 -15.98 -7.26
C HIS A 245 1.16 -16.64 -8.38
N LEU A 246 2.38 -16.18 -8.63
CA LEU A 246 3.20 -16.62 -9.76
C LEU A 246 4.12 -17.78 -9.34
N GLU A 247 4.08 -18.89 -10.08
CA GLU A 247 4.84 -20.10 -9.76
C GLU A 247 6.37 -19.91 -9.80
N ASN A 248 6.85 -18.93 -10.56
CA ASN A 248 8.27 -18.60 -10.68
C ASN A 248 8.76 -17.54 -9.69
N VAL A 249 7.90 -17.09 -8.76
CA VAL A 249 8.25 -16.10 -7.73
C VAL A 249 8.53 -16.80 -6.40
N THR A 250 9.54 -16.33 -5.67
CA THR A 250 9.81 -16.68 -4.28
C THR A 250 10.00 -15.43 -3.44
N ILE A 251 9.19 -15.25 -2.40
CA ILE A 251 9.22 -14.10 -1.51
C ILE A 251 10.13 -14.40 -0.31
N ILE A 252 11.09 -13.52 -0.03
CA ILE A 252 12.11 -13.69 1.01
C ILE A 252 12.17 -12.46 1.90
N GLY A 253 12.16 -12.65 3.22
CA GLY A 253 12.36 -11.57 4.17
C GLY A 253 11.48 -11.67 5.41
N GLN A 254 10.86 -10.56 5.80
CA GLN A 254 9.93 -10.47 6.93
C GLN A 254 8.51 -10.15 6.44
N THR A 255 7.49 -10.54 7.21
CA THR A 255 6.10 -10.16 6.95
C THR A 255 5.97 -8.65 6.73
N THR A 256 5.17 -8.25 5.75
CA THR A 256 4.95 -6.84 5.40
C THR A 256 4.18 -6.08 6.48
N ALA A 257 4.07 -4.75 6.34
CA ALA A 257 3.55 -3.86 7.39
C ALA A 257 2.10 -4.16 7.83
N GLY A 258 1.26 -4.68 6.93
CA GLY A 258 -0.17 -4.88 7.17
C GLY A 258 -0.95 -3.57 7.13
N GLU A 259 -0.56 -2.62 6.30
CA GLU A 259 -1.23 -1.33 6.14
C GLU A 259 -1.75 -1.22 4.70
N MET A 260 -2.96 -1.71 4.43
CA MET A 260 -3.48 -1.87 3.06
C MET A 260 -4.84 -1.18 2.84
N LEU A 261 -5.16 -0.17 3.64
CA LEU A 261 -6.32 0.66 3.40
C LEU A 261 -6.04 1.71 2.31
N SER A 262 -7.02 1.97 1.45
CA SER A 262 -6.94 3.13 0.56
C SER A 262 -7.46 4.37 1.29
N GLN A 263 -6.57 5.32 1.54
CA GLN A 263 -6.93 6.63 2.09
C GLN A 263 -7.17 7.68 1.03
N LYS A 264 -7.99 8.66 1.39
CA LYS A 264 -8.17 9.92 0.67
C LYS A 264 -7.99 11.09 1.64
N MET A 265 -7.51 12.21 1.12
CA MET A 265 -7.32 13.44 1.89
C MET A 265 -8.61 14.26 1.94
N PHE A 266 -8.88 14.86 3.08
CA PHE A 266 -10.02 15.74 3.33
C PHE A 266 -9.55 17.00 4.05
N ASP A 267 -9.97 18.17 3.55
CA ASP A 267 -9.63 19.45 4.16
C ASP A 267 -10.43 19.63 5.46
N LEU A 268 -9.75 20.13 6.49
CA LEU A 268 -10.30 20.42 7.79
C LEU A 268 -10.23 21.92 8.07
N PRO A 269 -11.01 22.42 9.05
CA PRO A 269 -10.81 23.76 9.59
C PRO A 269 -9.37 24.00 10.03
N GLN A 270 -9.01 25.27 10.20
CA GLN A 270 -7.71 25.68 10.75
C GLN A 270 -6.48 25.38 9.88
N GLY A 271 -6.70 25.13 8.58
CA GLY A 271 -5.62 24.82 7.64
C GLY A 271 -5.02 23.44 7.91
N LEU A 272 -5.82 22.50 8.41
CA LEU A 272 -5.42 21.11 8.62
C LEU A 272 -6.03 20.22 7.53
N GLN A 273 -5.50 19.02 7.41
CA GLN A 273 -5.98 18.03 6.46
C GLN A 273 -5.87 16.63 7.09
N LEU A 274 -6.88 15.80 6.84
CA LEU A 274 -6.97 14.43 7.31
C LEU A 274 -6.80 13.47 6.13
N SER A 275 -5.85 12.56 6.22
CA SER A 275 -5.90 11.31 5.47
C SER A 275 -6.85 10.34 6.18
N LEU A 276 -7.84 9.82 5.45
CA LEU A 276 -8.92 8.98 5.97
C LEU A 276 -9.13 7.75 5.07
N PRO A 277 -9.17 6.53 5.63
CA PRO A 277 -9.44 5.28 4.91
C PRO A 277 -10.85 5.19 4.29
N ILE A 278 -10.95 5.18 2.96
CA ILE A 278 -12.22 5.10 2.23
C ILE A 278 -12.51 3.73 1.61
N ALA A 279 -11.51 2.85 1.54
CA ALA A 279 -11.69 1.46 1.12
C ALA A 279 -10.65 0.53 1.77
N ASP A 280 -11.00 -0.75 1.85
CA ASP A 280 -10.15 -1.84 2.35
C ASP A 280 -9.85 -2.84 1.23
N TYR A 281 -8.67 -3.44 1.23
CA TYR A 281 -8.23 -4.37 0.19
C TYR A 281 -8.35 -5.82 0.64
N TYR A 282 -8.96 -6.63 -0.23
CA TYR A 282 -9.10 -8.06 -0.06
C TYR A 282 -8.39 -8.77 -1.22
N ALA A 283 -7.30 -9.45 -0.88
CA ALA A 283 -6.57 -10.33 -1.78
C ALA A 283 -7.43 -11.53 -2.17
N THR A 284 -7.35 -11.97 -3.44
CA THR A 284 -8.05 -13.19 -3.87
C THR A 284 -7.55 -14.45 -3.17
N ARG A 285 -6.25 -14.50 -2.82
CA ARG A 285 -5.59 -15.64 -2.16
C ARG A 285 -5.74 -15.65 -0.65
N MET A 286 -5.53 -14.50 0.01
CA MET A 286 -5.43 -14.42 1.47
C MET A 286 -6.65 -13.78 2.14
N GLY A 287 -7.55 -13.17 1.37
CA GLY A 287 -8.62 -12.33 1.90
C GLY A 287 -8.05 -11.00 2.43
N ARG A 288 -8.59 -10.51 3.54
CA ARG A 288 -8.17 -9.24 4.15
C ARG A 288 -6.74 -9.29 4.68
N ILE A 289 -5.88 -8.38 4.21
CA ILE A 289 -4.46 -8.27 4.63
C ILE A 289 -4.17 -7.08 5.57
N GLU A 290 -5.10 -6.13 5.72
CA GLU A 290 -5.01 -5.06 6.72
C GLU A 290 -4.85 -5.64 8.14
N GLY A 291 -3.82 -5.16 8.85
CA GLY A 291 -3.39 -5.61 10.18
C GLY A 291 -2.64 -6.95 10.22
N LYS A 292 -2.43 -7.60 9.06
CA LYS A 292 -1.76 -8.92 8.97
C LYS A 292 -0.49 -8.88 8.11
N GLY A 293 -0.53 -8.14 7.01
CA GLY A 293 0.51 -8.16 5.98
C GLY A 293 0.50 -9.43 5.14
N VAL A 294 1.57 -9.59 4.37
CA VAL A 294 1.85 -10.71 3.48
C VAL A 294 3.11 -11.41 4.00
N ASP A 295 2.96 -12.70 4.32
CA ASP A 295 4.08 -13.52 4.80
C ASP A 295 5.03 -13.88 3.65
N PRO A 296 6.35 -13.95 3.92
CA PRO A 296 7.33 -14.47 2.96
C PRO A 296 7.23 -15.99 2.83
N ASP A 297 7.61 -16.52 1.67
CA ASP A 297 7.83 -17.97 1.50
C ASP A 297 9.03 -18.44 2.32
N ILE A 298 10.04 -17.59 2.47
CA ILE A 298 11.26 -17.85 3.23
C ILE A 298 11.50 -16.71 4.23
N ALA A 299 11.18 -16.96 5.50
CA ALA A 299 11.38 -16.01 6.58
C ALA A 299 12.86 -15.87 6.99
N ILE A 300 13.38 -14.65 6.97
CA ILE A 300 14.72 -14.26 7.40
C ILE A 300 14.77 -12.75 7.70
N GLU A 301 15.72 -12.29 8.52
CA GLU A 301 15.96 -10.85 8.71
C GLU A 301 16.13 -10.13 7.36
N ALA A 302 15.48 -8.97 7.23
CA ALA A 302 15.38 -8.26 5.95
C ALA A 302 16.76 -7.94 5.35
N GLU A 303 17.76 -7.63 6.18
CA GLU A 303 19.12 -7.32 5.78
C GLU A 303 19.80 -8.52 5.09
N LYS A 304 19.45 -9.75 5.47
CA LYS A 304 20.02 -11.00 4.96
C LYS A 304 19.27 -11.53 3.73
N ALA A 305 18.08 -11.03 3.42
CA ALA A 305 17.24 -11.53 2.32
C ALA A 305 17.95 -11.47 0.94
N LYS A 306 18.68 -10.38 0.66
CA LYS A 306 19.44 -10.24 -0.59
C LYS A 306 20.57 -11.28 -0.67
N GLU A 307 21.32 -11.45 0.40
CA GLU A 307 22.40 -12.44 0.47
C GLU A 307 21.87 -13.86 0.26
N LEU A 308 20.76 -14.20 0.92
CA LEU A 308 20.10 -15.49 0.77
C LEU A 308 19.64 -15.74 -0.66
N SER A 309 18.97 -14.78 -1.30
CA SER A 309 18.54 -14.92 -2.69
C SER A 309 19.72 -15.20 -3.63
N LEU A 310 20.86 -14.54 -3.42
CA LEU A 310 22.07 -14.75 -4.21
C LEU A 310 22.71 -16.12 -3.97
N ALA A 311 22.65 -16.66 -2.76
CA ALA A 311 23.10 -18.02 -2.45
C ALA A 311 22.23 -19.06 -3.17
N LEU A 312 20.90 -18.91 -3.12
CA LEU A 312 19.95 -19.78 -3.81
C LEU A 312 20.16 -19.75 -5.34
N ILE A 313 20.41 -18.57 -5.91
CA ILE A 313 20.72 -18.40 -7.34
C ILE A 313 22.00 -19.16 -7.74
N LYS A 314 22.99 -19.25 -6.85
CA LYS A 314 24.22 -20.03 -7.07
C LYS A 314 24.00 -21.54 -6.93
N GLY A 315 22.81 -21.99 -6.55
CA GLY A 315 22.47 -23.39 -6.34
C GLY A 315 22.78 -23.91 -4.93
N GLU A 316 23.03 -23.04 -3.96
CA GLU A 316 23.15 -23.46 -2.57
C GLU A 316 21.80 -23.98 -2.05
N ARG A 317 21.84 -25.03 -1.21
CA ARG A 317 20.62 -25.52 -0.56
C ARG A 317 20.17 -24.51 0.49
N LEU A 318 18.85 -24.33 0.61
CA LEU A 318 18.25 -23.37 1.54
C LEU A 318 18.77 -23.54 2.99
N ASP A 319 18.82 -24.76 3.50
CA ASP A 319 19.26 -25.01 4.88
C ASP A 319 20.74 -24.64 5.07
N ASP A 320 21.59 -24.92 4.09
CA ASP A 320 23.02 -24.61 4.14
C ASP A 320 23.25 -23.10 4.09
N ALA A 321 22.53 -22.40 3.21
CA ALA A 321 22.61 -20.94 3.10
C ALA A 321 22.09 -20.25 4.37
N ARG A 322 21.00 -20.74 4.97
CA ARG A 322 20.46 -20.17 6.22
C ARG A 322 21.42 -20.35 7.39
N ASN A 323 22.05 -21.52 7.53
CA ASN A 323 22.98 -21.79 8.63
C ASN A 323 24.23 -20.90 8.58
N GLN A 324 24.67 -20.48 7.39
CA GLN A 324 25.78 -19.53 7.23
C GLN A 324 25.43 -18.10 7.69
N MET A 325 24.13 -17.80 7.78
CA MET A 325 23.60 -16.48 8.07
C MET A 325 23.01 -16.38 9.48
N GLN A 326 23.15 -17.39 10.34
CA GLN A 326 22.77 -17.32 11.77
C GLN A 326 23.88 -16.65 12.57
#